data_AF-A0A2D6Q464-F1
#
_entry.id   AF-A0A2D6Q464-F1
#
_cell.length_a   1.000
_cell.length_b   1.000
_cell.length_c   1.000
_cell.angle_alpha   90.00
_cell.angle_beta   90.00
_cell.angle_gamma   90.00
#
_symmetry.space_group_name_H-M   'P 1'
#
loop_
_entity.id
_entity.type
_entity.pdbx_description
1 polymer ?
#
loop_
_entity_poly.entity_id
_entity_poly.type
_entity_poly.pdbx_seq_one_letter_code
_entity_poly.pdbx_strand_id
1 'polypeptide(L)' 'MSDRKEFYIQSPAGDSILVEIYEELGSVTVLIGGSMRLDLDYASAFDLADALMVMANNMESYYDKEY' A
#
# COMPACT_ATOMS: atom_id res chain seq x y z
N MET A 1 18.42 -11.90 5.22
CA MET A 1 17.96 -11.04 4.11
C MET A 1 16.71 -10.37 4.63
N SER A 2 16.64 -9.03 4.59
CA SER A 2 15.47 -8.32 5.12
C SER A 2 14.30 -8.59 4.17
N ASP A 3 13.22 -9.19 4.67
CA ASP A 3 11.96 -9.41 3.93
C ASP A 3 11.20 -8.09 3.68
N ARG A 4 11.94 -7.07 3.26
CA ARG A 4 11.45 -5.73 2.99
C ARG A 4 11.01 -5.65 1.54
N LYS A 5 9.78 -5.23 1.33
CA LYS A 5 9.20 -4.93 0.02
C LYS A 5 9.17 -3.43 -0.18
N GLU A 6 9.59 -2.98 -1.35
CA GLU A 6 9.71 -1.56 -1.67
C GLU A 6 9.00 -1.27 -2.99
N PHE A 7 8.23 -0.20 -3.03
CA PHE A 7 7.60 0.31 -4.24
C PHE A 7 7.37 1.82 -4.15
N TYR A 8 7.04 2.45 -5.28
CA TYR A 8 6.77 3.89 -5.35
C TYR A 8 5.30 4.16 -5.60
N ILE A 9 4.71 5.07 -4.83
CA ILE A 9 3.39 5.64 -5.10
C ILE A 9 3.57 6.97 -5.83
N GLN A 10 2.81 7.17 -6.90
CA GLN A 10 2.71 8.47 -7.57
C GLN A 10 1.61 9.29 -6.89
N SER A 11 1.99 10.41 -6.28
CA SER A 11 1.02 11.32 -5.68
C SER A 11 0.25 12.10 -6.75
N PRO A 12 -0.96 12.60 -6.44
CA PRO A 12 -1.68 13.51 -7.35
C PRO A 12 -0.93 14.80 -7.69
N ALA A 13 0.05 15.20 -6.86
CA ALA A 13 0.90 16.34 -7.11
C ALA A 13 2.04 16.06 -8.12
N GLY A 14 2.23 14.80 -8.52
CA GLY A 14 3.28 14.37 -9.45
C GLY A 14 4.58 13.90 -8.79
N ASP A 15 4.65 13.94 -7.45
CA ASP A 15 5.80 13.44 -6.69
C ASP A 15 5.76 11.91 -6.55
N SER A 16 6.93 11.27 -6.63
CA SER A 16 7.13 9.85 -6.33
C SER A 16 7.48 9.65 -4.86
N ILE A 17 6.70 8.85 -4.15
CA ILE A 17 6.86 8.56 -2.72
C ILE A 17 7.29 7.11 -2.54
N LEU A 18 8.44 6.87 -1.92
CA LEU A 18 8.88 5.52 -1.56
C LEU A 18 8.01 4.95 -0.44
N VAL A 19 7.58 3.71 -0.61
CA VAL A 19 6.88 2.91 0.39
C VAL A 19 7.68 1.66 0.67
N GLU A 20 7.86 1.36 1.94
CA GLU A 20 8.62 0.21 2.43
C GLU A 20 7.74 -0.60 3.38
N ILE A 21 7.58 -1.89 3.11
CA ILE A 21 6.78 -2.82 3.92
C ILE A 21 7.69 -3.92 4.45
N TYR A 22 7.68 -4.15 5.76
CA TYR A 22 8.51 -5.17 6.40
C TYR A 22 7.89 -5.61 7.73
N GLU A 23 8.30 -6.77 8.23
CA GLU A 23 7.95 -7.22 9.58
C GLU A 23 8.95 -6.65 10.60
N GLU A 24 8.44 -6.08 11.68
CA GLU A 24 9.23 -5.61 12.82
C GLU A 24 8.46 -5.89 14.12
N LEU A 25 9.12 -6.56 15.07
CA LEU A 25 8.58 -6.86 16.40
C LEU A 25 7.21 -7.57 16.40
N GLY A 26 6.94 -8.40 15.39
CA GLY A 26 5.67 -9.14 15.25
C GLY A 26 4.52 -8.31 14.64
N SER A 27 4.83 -7.15 14.07
CA SER A 27 3.90 -6.30 13.35
C SER A 27 4.35 -6.09 11.92
N VAL A 28 3.39 -5.94 11.01
CA VAL A 28 3.64 -5.48 9.64
C VAL A 28 3.78 -3.96 9.68
N THR A 29 4.97 -3.46 9.38
CA THR A 29 5.27 -2.03 9.32
C THR A 29 5.17 -1.54 7.88
N VAL A 30 4.45 -0.44 7.67
CA VAL A 30 4.42 0.32 6.42
C VAL A 30 5.05 1.70 6.67
N LEU A 31 6.15 2.01 5.99
CA LEU A 31 6.81 3.30 6.05
C LEU A 31 6.64 4.04 4.72
N ILE A 32 6.02 5.21 4.75
CA ILE A 32 5.69 6.03 3.58
C ILE A 32 6.51 7.32 3.62
N GLY A 33 7.29 7.57 2.57
CA GLY A 33 8.11 8.77 2.44
C GLY A 33 9.13 8.94 3.57
N GLY A 34 9.55 7.84 4.21
CA GLY A 34 10.51 7.82 5.32
C GLY A 34 10.05 8.50 6.62
N SER A 35 8.81 8.99 6.69
CA SER A 35 8.33 9.80 7.84
C SER A 35 6.98 9.36 8.38
N MET A 36 6.10 8.81 7.54
CA MET A 36 4.81 8.29 7.96
C MET A 36 4.90 6.80 8.20
N ARG A 37 4.79 6.38 9.45
CA ARG A 37 4.88 4.97 9.87
C ARG A 37 3.51 4.46 10.32
N LEU A 38 3.13 3.29 9.84
CA LEU A 38 1.95 2.56 10.26
C LEU A 38 2.37 1.14 10.68
N ASP A 39 2.11 0.79 11.94
CA ASP A 39 2.35 -0.55 12.47
C ASP A 39 1.02 -1.29 12.60
N LEU A 40 0.92 -2.44 11.95
CA LEU A 40 -0.30 -3.23 11.88
C LEU A 40 -0.05 -4.61 12.48
N ASP A 41 -1.05 -5.14 13.19
CA ASP A 41 -1.12 -6.59 13.37
C ASP A 41 -1.42 -7.28 12.02
N TYR A 42 -1.18 -8.59 11.95
CA TYR A 42 -1.37 -9.33 10.71
C TYR A 42 -2.81 -9.28 10.20
N ALA A 43 -3.81 -9.28 11.09
CA ALA A 43 -5.22 -9.25 10.69
C ALA A 43 -5.55 -7.91 10.00
N SER A 44 -5.16 -6.80 10.61
CA SER A 44 -5.35 -5.45 10.06
C SER A 44 -4.55 -5.25 8.76
N ALA A 45 -3.38 -5.88 8.63
CA ALA A 45 -2.60 -5.86 7.40
C ALA A 45 -3.31 -6.60 6.25
N PHE A 46 -3.95 -7.73 6.53
CA PHE A 46 -4.79 -8.43 5.55
C PHE A 46 -6.01 -7.60 5.15
N ASP A 47 -6.73 -7.04 6.12
CA ASP A 47 -7.90 -6.19 5.86
C ASP A 47 -7.53 -4.97 5.00
N LEU A 48 -6.38 -4.33 5.28
CA LEU A 48 -5.87 -3.22 4.47
C LEU A 48 -5.56 -3.66 3.03
N ALA A 49 -4.90 -4.79 2.86
CA ALA A 49 -4.56 -5.31 1.53
C ALA A 49 -5.83 -5.62 0.71
N ASP A 50 -6.84 -6.23 1.33
CA ASP A 50 -8.12 -6.54 0.67
C ASP A 50 -8.87 -5.25 0.28
N ALA A 51 -8.98 -4.29 1.20
CA ALA A 51 -9.62 -3.00 0.91
C ALA A 51 -8.95 -2.26 -0.24
N LEU A 52 -7.60 -2.25 -0.29
CA LEU A 52 -6.85 -1.65 -1.39
C LEU A 52 -7.11 -2.37 -2.71
N MET A 53 -7.15 -3.69 -2.71
CA MET A 53 -7.43 -4.49 -3.90
C MET A 53 -8.84 -4.23 -4.45
N VAL A 54 -9.85 -4.18 -3.58
CA VAL A 54 -11.23 -3.85 -3.96
C VAL A 54 -11.32 -2.46 -4.59
N MET A 55 -10.65 -1.47 -3.99
CA MET A 55 -10.66 -0.09 -4.51
C MET A 55 -9.95 0.02 -5.86
N ALA A 56 -8.83 -0.68 -6.05
CA ALA A 56 -8.10 -0.71 -7.33
C ALA A 56 -8.94 -1.35 -8.44
N ASN A 57 -9.60 -2.48 -8.17
CA ASN A 57 -10.42 -3.19 -9.17
C ASN A 57 -11.69 -2.40 -9.56
N ASN A 58 -12.28 -1.64 -8.63
CA ASN A 58 -13.45 -0.82 -8.92
C ASN A 58 -13.16 0.31 -9.93
N MET A 59 -11.91 0.74 -10.07
CA MET A 59 -11.52 1.72 -11.09
C MET A 59 -11.53 1.14 -12.51
N GLU A 60 -11.31 -0.17 -12.72
CA GLU A 60 -11.34 -0.77 -14.07
C GLU A 60 -12.76 -0.75 -14.68
N SER A 61 -13.79 -0.95 -13.86
CA SER A 61 -15.21 -0.98 -14.27
C SER A 61 -15.74 0.36 -14.81
N TYR A 62 -15.13 1.48 -14.44
CA TYR A 62 -15.55 2.81 -14.91
C TYR A 62 -15.08 3.14 -16.33
N TYR A 63 -14.01 2.50 -16.81
CA TYR A 63 -13.48 2.74 -18.16
C TYR A 63 -14.07 1.81 -19.23
N ASP A 64 -14.82 0.78 -18.83
CA ASP A 64 -15.40 -0.22 -19.73
C ASP A 64 -16.85 0.12 -20.18
N LYS A 65 -17.39 1.28 -19.77
CA LYS A 65 -18.74 1.74 -20.12
C LYS A 65 -18.80 2.86 -21.17
N GLU A 66 -17.67 3.26 -21.74
CA GLU A 66 -17.62 4.29 -22.82
C GLU A 66 -17.33 3.73 -24.23
N TYR A 67 -17.52 2.42 -24.46
CA TYR A 67 -17.50 1.83 -25.81
C TYR A 67 -18.73 0.98 -26.10
#